data_AF-A0A1C6K2D5-F1
#
_entry.id   AF-A0A1C6K2D5-F1
#
_cell.length_a   1.000
_cell.length_b   1.000
_cell.length_c   1.000
_cell.angle_alpha   90.00
_cell.angle_beta   90.00
_cell.angle_gamma   90.00
#
_symmetry.space_group_name_H-M   'P 1'
#
loop_
_entity.id
_entity.type
_entity.pdbx_description
1 polymer ?
#
loop_
_entity_poly.entity_id
_entity_poly.type
_entity_poly.pdbx_seq_one_letter_code
_entity_poly.pdbx_strand_id
1 'polypeptide(L)'
;MKYLRQFLLILLISFIGELLHEVLPLPVPASVYGFAILFIGLLSGVIKLAHVKDTGKLLIEIMPVMFIPAGVGLLESWPQLSPIGVPVAIITLVSTVVVMIISGKITQFVIHKEAQRKTASSQTKEA
;
A
#
# COMPACT_ATOMS: atom_id res chain seq x y z
N MET A 1 -21.03 2.62 19.87
CA MET A 1 -19.80 3.40 20.14
C MET A 1 -18.51 2.79 19.59
N LYS A 2 -18.41 1.46 19.39
CA LYS A 2 -17.16 0.81 18.92
C LYS A 2 -16.66 1.38 17.59
N TYR A 3 -17.51 1.44 16.56
CA TYR A 3 -17.15 2.01 15.25
C TYR A 3 -16.66 3.45 15.33
N LEU A 4 -17.35 4.31 16.09
CA LEU A 4 -16.95 5.71 16.25
C LEU A 4 -15.56 5.86 16.89
N ARG A 5 -15.25 5.06 17.92
CA ARG A 5 -13.92 5.11 18.57
C ARG A 5 -12.81 4.65 17.63
N GLN A 6 -13.04 3.56 16.90
CA GLN A 6 -12.08 3.05 15.92
C GLN A 6 -11.90 4.05 14.76
N PHE A 7 -12.99 4.67 14.30
CA PHE A 7 -12.96 5.70 13.26
C PHE A 7 -12.17 6.93 13.67
N LEU A 8 -12.41 7.44 14.89
CA LEU A 8 -11.67 8.57 15.44
C LEU A 8 -10.18 8.26 15.58
N LEU A 9 -9.83 7.02 15.95
CA LEU A 9 -8.43 6.61 16.02
C LEU A 9 -7.77 6.58 14.64
N ILE A 10 -8.46 6.06 13.62
CA ILE A 10 -7.99 6.10 12.22
C ILE A 10 -7.81 7.55 11.76
N LEU A 11 -8.80 8.42 11.99
CA LEU A 11 -8.74 9.84 11.63
C LEU A 11 -7.60 10.58 12.34
N LEU A 12 -7.37 10.30 13.62
CA LEU A 12 -6.30 10.93 14.39
C LEU A 12 -4.93 10.55 13.79
N ILE A 13 -4.73 9.28 13.44
CA ILE A 13 -3.49 8.83 12.79
C ILE A 13 -3.33 9.46 11.40
N SER A 14 -4.41 9.53 10.61
CA SER A 14 -4.40 10.21 9.32
C SER A 14 -4.03 11.69 9.46
N PHE A 15 -4.59 12.37 10.47
CA PHE A 15 -4.29 13.78 10.75
C PHE A 15 -2.83 14.02 11.16
N ILE A 16 -2.28 13.13 12.00
CA ILE A 16 -0.84 13.18 12.32
C ILE A 16 0.02 12.95 11.07
N GLY A 17 -0.40 12.05 10.18
CA GLY A 17 0.27 11.82 8.90
C GLY A 17 0.31 13.07 8.01
N GLU A 18 -0.78 13.83 7.97
CA GLU A 18 -0.86 15.11 7.27
C GLU A 18 0.06 16.16 7.91
N LEU A 19 0.04 16.27 9.24
CA LEU A 19 0.90 17.18 9.98
C LEU A 19 2.39 16.87 9.72
N LEU A 20 2.75 15.60 9.66
CA LEU A 20 4.12 15.17 9.34
C LEU A 20 4.50 15.47 7.90
N HIS A 21 3.56 15.37 6.96
CA HIS A 21 3.81 15.72 5.56
C HIS A 21 4.11 17.22 5.41
N GLU A 22 3.40 18.08 6.13
CA GLU A 22 3.65 19.52 6.13
C GLU A 22 4.98 19.91 6.79
N VAL A 23 5.40 19.17 7.83
CA VAL A 23 6.63 19.47 8.59
C VAL A 23 7.88 18.84 7.95
N LEU A 24 7.75 17.67 7.33
CA LEU A 24 8.87 16.94 6.73
C LEU A 24 8.92 17.16 5.21
N PRO A 25 10.02 17.67 4.64
CA PRO A 25 10.14 17.96 3.22
C PRO A 25 10.43 16.71 2.38
N LEU A 26 9.76 15.57 2.65
CA LEU A 26 9.95 14.35 1.88
C LEU A 26 8.89 14.25 0.77
N PRO A 27 9.25 13.77 -0.43
CA PRO A 27 8.34 13.62 -1.57
C PRO A 27 7.47 12.35 -1.44
N VAL A 28 6.83 12.17 -0.29
CA VAL A 28 5.93 11.03 -0.01
C VAL A 28 4.55 11.54 0.39
N PRO A 29 3.45 10.91 -0.08
CA PRO A 29 2.11 11.28 0.33
C PRO A 29 1.88 11.16 1.84
N ALA A 30 1.03 12.01 2.42
CA ALA A 30 0.61 11.95 3.82
C ALA A 30 0.12 10.55 4.26
N SER A 31 -0.56 9.82 3.37
CA SER A 31 -1.06 8.47 3.63
C SER A 31 0.04 7.46 3.96
N VAL A 32 1.26 7.64 3.43
CA VAL A 32 2.41 6.76 3.72
C VAL A 32 2.84 6.92 5.19
N TYR A 33 2.86 8.14 5.71
CA TYR A 33 3.14 8.39 7.13
C TYR A 33 2.05 7.80 8.02
N GLY A 34 0.77 8.00 7.67
CA GLY A 34 -0.34 7.42 8.41
C GLY A 34 -0.25 5.89 8.49
N PHE A 35 0.09 5.21 7.38
CA PHE A 35 0.32 3.78 7.38
C PHE A 35 1.53 3.36 8.21
N ALA A 36 2.65 4.08 8.12
CA ALA A 36 3.84 3.79 8.91
C ALA A 36 3.56 3.92 10.42
N ILE A 37 2.87 4.98 10.85
CA ILE A 37 2.49 5.19 12.26
C ILE A 37 1.57 4.08 12.74
N LEU A 38 0.52 3.77 11.98
CA LEU A 38 -0.41 2.70 12.33
C LEU A 38 0.32 1.36 12.42
N PHE A 39 1.20 1.06 11.47
CA PHE A 39 1.98 -0.17 11.45
C PHE A 39 2.92 -0.29 12.66
N ILE A 40 3.68 0.76 12.99
CA ILE A 40 4.53 0.80 14.18
C ILE A 40 3.69 0.69 15.46
N GLY A 41 2.52 1.33 15.51
CA GLY A 41 1.56 1.22 16.60
C GLY A 41 1.02 -0.20 16.80
N LEU A 42 0.82 -0.95 15.71
CA LEU A 42 0.46 -2.37 15.75
C LEU A 42 1.64 -3.24 16.21
N LEU A 43 2.84 -3.01 15.67
CA LEU A 43 4.04 -3.78 16.04
C LEU A 43 4.43 -3.61 17.51
N SER A 44 4.34 -2.38 18.02
CA SER A 44 4.61 -2.06 19.44
C SER A 44 3.52 -2.55 20.40
N GLY A 45 2.37 -3.01 19.89
CA GLY A 45 1.24 -3.46 20.70
C GLY A 45 0.45 -2.34 21.37
N VAL A 46 0.84 -1.07 21.18
CA VAL A 46 0.11 0.12 21.65
C VAL A 46 -1.29 0.17 21.03
N ILE A 47 -1.39 -0.19 19.75
CA ILE A 47 -2.64 -0.28 19.00
C ILE A 47 -2.93 -1.75 18.71
N LYS A 48 -3.85 -2.35 19.46
CA LYS A 48 -4.38 -3.68 19.15
C LYS A 48 -5.20 -3.64 17.85
N LEU A 49 -5.09 -4.69 17.04
CA LEU A 49 -5.86 -4.83 15.79
C LEU A 49 -7.37 -4.63 16.00
N ALA A 50 -7.91 -5.09 17.14
CA ALA A 50 -9.32 -4.91 17.51
C ALA A 50 -9.76 -3.43 17.66
N HIS A 51 -8.83 -2.47 17.75
CA HIS A 51 -9.11 -1.04 17.79
C HIS A 51 -9.27 -0.38 16.42
N VAL A 52 -9.02 -1.10 15.32
CA VAL A 52 -9.16 -0.55 13.96
C VAL A 52 -9.87 -1.48 12.99
N LYS A 53 -9.90 -2.79 13.27
CA LYS A 53 -10.34 -3.83 12.31
C LYS A 53 -11.74 -3.64 11.76
N ASP A 54 -12.74 -3.46 12.61
CA ASP A 54 -14.15 -3.49 12.16
C ASP A 54 -14.50 -2.26 11.33
N THR A 55 -13.98 -1.10 11.75
CA THR A 55 -14.15 0.16 11.02
C THR A 55 -13.31 0.20 9.77
N GLY A 56 -12.06 -0.28 9.80
CA GLY A 56 -11.26 -0.44 8.59
C GLY A 56 -11.94 -1.33 7.56
N LYS A 57 -12.56 -2.43 7.98
CA LYS A 57 -13.34 -3.30 7.08
C LYS A 57 -14.54 -2.57 6.48
N LEU A 58 -15.29 -1.83 7.30
CA LEU A 58 -16.42 -1.01 6.85
C LEU A 58 -15.96 0.06 5.83
N LEU A 59 -14.86 0.75 6.09
CA LEU A 59 -14.29 1.77 5.20
C LEU A 59 -13.89 1.17 3.84
N ILE A 60 -13.29 -0.03 3.84
CA ILE A 60 -12.96 -0.76 2.61
C ILE A 60 -14.23 -1.16 1.85
N GLU A 61 -15.28 -1.58 2.56
CA GLU A 61 -16.55 -1.99 1.97
C GLU A 61 -17.27 -0.84 1.27
N ILE A 62 -17.20 0.39 1.81
CA ILE A 62 -17.78 1.59 1.18
C ILE A 62 -16.84 2.29 0.18
N MET A 63 -15.57 1.86 0.07
CA MET A 63 -14.58 2.44 -0.85
C MET A 63 -15.07 2.51 -2.32
N PRO A 64 -15.80 1.51 -2.87
CA PRO A 64 -16.37 1.60 -4.22
C PRO A 64 -17.24 2.85 -4.45
N VAL A 65 -18.03 3.26 -3.45
CA VAL A 65 -18.91 4.43 -3.52
C VAL A 65 -18.08 5.71 -3.64
N MET A 66 -16.93 5.77 -2.99
CA MET A 66 -16.00 6.91 -3.06
C MET A 66 -15.35 7.07 -4.45
N PHE A 67 -15.42 6.06 -5.33
CA PHE A 67 -14.93 6.18 -6.71
C PHE A 67 -15.96 6.78 -7.67
N ILE A 68 -17.25 6.90 -7.27
CA ILE A 68 -18.28 7.47 -8.15
C ILE A 68 -17.92 8.90 -8.59
N PRO A 69 -17.53 9.83 -7.68
CA PRO A 69 -17.16 11.19 -8.09
C PRO A 69 -15.93 11.22 -9.01
N ALA A 70 -14.92 10.38 -8.74
CA ALA A 70 -13.74 10.26 -9.58
C ALA A 70 -14.10 9.77 -10.99
N GLY A 71 -15.03 8.81 -11.10
CA GLY A 71 -15.55 8.32 -12.38
C GLY A 71 -16.32 9.39 -13.16
N VAL A 72 -17.15 10.18 -12.48
CA VAL A 72 -17.88 11.30 -13.12
C VAL A 72 -16.91 12.36 -13.65
N GLY A 73 -15.87 12.73 -12.89
CA GLY A 73 -14.83 13.65 -13.38
C GLY A 73 -14.05 13.11 -14.59
N LEU A 74 -13.97 11.77 -14.72
CA LEU A 74 -13.38 11.14 -15.90
C LEU A 74 -14.26 11.30 -17.15
N LEU A 75 -15.59 11.30 -16.98
CA LEU A 75 -16.53 11.56 -18.07
C LEU A 75 -16.43 13.00 -18.59
N GLU A 76 -16.20 13.97 -17.70
CA GLU A 76 -15.99 15.37 -18.10
C GLU A 76 -14.73 15.54 -18.96
N SER A 77 -13.69 14.73 -18.71
CA SER A 77 -12.43 14.72 -19.45
C SER A 77 -12.37 13.70 -20.59
N TRP A 78 -13.51 13.08 -20.92
CA TRP A 78 -13.61 12.05 -21.97
C TRP A 78 -13.07 12.47 -23.34
N PRO A 79 -13.30 13.71 -23.84
CA PRO A 79 -12.77 14.14 -25.14
C PRO A 79 -11.24 14.07 -25.22
N GLN A 80 -10.54 14.34 -24.11
CA GLN A 80 -9.08 14.29 -24.02
C GLN A 80 -8.56 12.87 -23.80
N LEU A 81 -9.34 12.02 -23.12
CA LEU A 81 -8.96 10.63 -22.81
C LEU A 81 -9.25 9.66 -23.96
N SER A 82 -10.32 9.86 -24.73
CA SER A 82 -10.74 8.95 -25.79
C SER A 82 -9.65 8.60 -26.83
N PRO A 83 -8.79 9.54 -27.31
CA PRO A 83 -7.73 9.19 -28.26
C PRO A 83 -6.58 8.38 -27.63
N ILE A 84 -6.38 8.45 -26.31
CA ILE A 84 -5.27 7.78 -25.62
C ILE A 84 -5.69 6.54 -24.82
N GLY A 85 -6.99 6.23 -24.75
CA GLY A 85 -7.51 5.13 -23.94
C GLY A 85 -6.92 3.76 -24.30
N VAL A 86 -6.78 3.46 -25.59
CA VAL A 86 -6.16 2.20 -26.06
C VAL A 86 -4.67 2.15 -25.73
N PRO A 87 -3.85 3.16 -26.08
CA PRO A 87 -2.45 3.23 -25.63
C PRO A 87 -2.27 3.07 -24.12
N VAL A 88 -3.11 3.74 -23.32
CA VAL A 88 -3.07 3.67 -21.84
C VAL A 88 -3.39 2.26 -21.34
N ALA A 89 -4.43 1.61 -21.86
CA ALA A 89 -4.77 0.25 -21.47
C ALA A 89 -3.63 -0.74 -21.76
N ILE A 90 -3.01 -0.63 -22.95
CA ILE A 90 -1.90 -1.48 -23.36
C ILE A 90 -0.68 -1.25 -22.45
N ILE A 91 -0.28 0.01 -22.24
CA ILE A 91 0.91 0.31 -21.44
C ILE A 91 0.70 -0.09 -19.97
N THR A 92 -0.50 0.08 -19.41
CA THR A 92 -0.82 -0.37 -18.05
C THR A 92 -0.75 -1.89 -17.92
N LEU A 93 -1.28 -2.64 -18.88
CA LEU A 93 -1.23 -4.10 -18.85
C LEU A 93 0.22 -4.59 -18.96
N VAL A 94 0.96 -4.09 -19.96
CA VAL A 94 2.34 -4.48 -20.21
C VAL A 94 3.24 -4.10 -19.02
N SER A 95 3.15 -2.87 -18.50
CA SER A 95 3.97 -2.44 -17.37
C SER A 95 3.68 -3.25 -16.11
N THR A 96 2.41 -3.58 -15.84
CA THR A 96 2.02 -4.41 -14.70
C THR A 96 2.63 -5.80 -14.78
N VAL A 97 2.52 -6.45 -15.96
CA VAL A 97 3.10 -7.79 -16.18
C VAL A 97 4.62 -7.74 -16.06
N VAL A 98 5.27 -6.75 -16.66
CA VAL A 98 6.73 -6.58 -16.62
C VAL A 98 7.22 -6.38 -15.18
N VAL A 99 6.58 -5.48 -14.42
CA VAL A 99 6.92 -5.23 -13.01
C VAL A 99 6.75 -6.51 -12.18
N MET A 100 5.65 -7.25 -12.39
CA MET A 100 5.39 -8.50 -11.68
C MET A 100 6.46 -9.57 -11.97
N ILE A 101 6.83 -9.75 -13.25
CA ILE A 101 7.88 -10.70 -13.66
C ILE A 101 9.23 -10.31 -13.06
N ILE A 102 9.65 -9.05 -13.20
CA ILE A 102 10.95 -8.59 -12.73
C ILE A 102 11.03 -8.69 -11.20
N SER A 103 10.03 -8.19 -10.48
CA SER A 103 9.96 -8.29 -9.02
C SER A 103 10.01 -9.74 -8.57
N GLY A 104 9.20 -10.62 -9.20
CA GLY A 104 9.19 -12.05 -8.91
C GLY A 104 10.55 -12.72 -9.13
N LYS A 105 11.22 -12.45 -10.26
CA LYS A 105 12.56 -13.01 -10.54
C LYS A 105 13.63 -12.51 -9.58
N ILE A 106 13.58 -11.23 -9.19
CA ILE A 106 14.52 -10.67 -8.20
C ILE A 106 14.33 -11.35 -6.85
N THR A 107 13.09 -11.45 -6.36
CA THR A 107 12.80 -12.14 -5.09
C THR A 107 13.23 -13.60 -5.13
N GLN A 108 12.93 -14.31 -6.21
CA GLN A 108 13.36 -15.70 -6.39
C GLN A 108 14.89 -15.83 -6.40
N PHE A 109 15.60 -14.93 -7.09
CA PHE A 109 17.05 -14.92 -7.14
C PHE A 109 17.67 -14.73 -5.74
N VAL A 110 17.15 -13.76 -4.96
CA VAL A 110 17.62 -13.51 -3.59
C VAL A 110 17.42 -14.75 -2.72
N ILE A 111 16.24 -15.38 -2.76
CA ILE A 111 15.92 -16.58 -1.98
C ILE A 111 16.83 -17.76 -2.36
N HIS A 112 17.05 -18.02 -3.67
CA HIS A 112 17.91 -19.11 -4.12
C HIS A 112 19.38 -18.90 -3.71
N LYS A 113 19.87 -17.65 -3.74
CA LYS A 113 21.23 -17.31 -3.32
C LYS A 113 21.42 -17.50 -1.82
N GLU A 114 20.43 -17.15 -1.00
CA GLU A 114 20.44 -17.42 0.44
C GLU A 114 20.42 -18.91 0.76
N ALA A 115 19.62 -19.70 0.03
CA ALA A 115 19.56 -21.15 0.19
C ALA A 115 20.92 -21.82 -0.08
N GLN A 116 21.58 -21.47 -1.19
CA GLN A 116 22.91 -22.00 -1.52
C GLN A 116 23.98 -21.60 -0.50
N ARG A 117 23.91 -20.38 0.04
CA ARG A 117 24.81 -19.91 1.11
C ARG A 117 24.65 -20.73 2.40
N LYS A 118 23.42 -21.08 2.77
CA LYS A 118 23.15 -21.91 3.96
C LYS A 118 23.71 -23.33 3.78
N THR A 119 23.51 -23.95 2.61
CA THR A 119 24.03 -25.30 2.31
C THR A 119 25.57 -25.36 2.27
N ALA A 120 26.22 -24.32 1.74
CA ALA A 120 27.69 -24.24 1.75
C ALA A 120 28.24 -24.07 3.18
N SER A 121 27.57 -23.29 4.03
CA SER A 121 27.99 -23.07 5.43
C SER A 121 27.79 -24.27 6.36
N SER A 122 26.85 -25.18 6.05
CA SER A 122 26.67 -26.42 6.80
C SER A 122 27.74 -27.47 6.44
N GLN A 123 28.15 -27.55 5.17
CA GLN A 123 29.19 -28.48 4.73
C GLN A 123 30.59 -28.13 5.27
N THR A 124 30.89 -26.85 5.51
CA THR A 124 32.14 -26.42 6.16
C THR A 124 32.15 -26.64 7.68
N LYS A 125 31.00 -26.88 8.32
CA LYS A 125 30.91 -27.17 9.76
C LYS A 125 30.98 -28.67 10.09
N GLU A 126 30.78 -29.54 9.11
CA GLU A 126 30.86 -31.01 9.26
C GLU A 126 32.21 -31.60 8.77
N ALA A 127 33.07 -30.78 8.17
CA ALA A 127 34.43 -31.14 7.75
C ALA A 127 35.48 -30.57 8.71
#